data_AF-A0A2U3I5G4-F1
#
_entry.id   AF-A0A2U3I5G4-F1
#
_cell.length_a   1.000
_cell.length_b   1.000
_cell.length_c   1.000
_cell.angle_alpha   90.00
_cell.angle_beta   90.00
_cell.angle_gamma   90.00
#
_symmetry.space_group_name_H-M   'P 1'
#
loop_
_entity.id
_entity.type
_entity.pdbx_description
1 polymer ?
#
loop_
_entity_poly.entity_id
_entity_poly.type
_entity_poly.pdbx_seq_one_letter_code
_entity_poly.pdbx_strand_id
1 'polypeptide(L)'
;MAALAIPVLEAAAEGIAALWAALTSSSAVSAVAGGAATGAILSLPGDTAKDKDKAQTDTQVKVRTRERECKCPPDRGQMAPVNHAMSDLSAQYQQFVTGFPKGQEWIFSEKDFDGFQSGQCLLQEAKARYDQFFDEVTGQPKFFFAINEKKGFPKMKRQAKAQSDIVTANQPSKLQWYFMQPMSWRYATKEFGRAGFRLTTELKPLG
;
A
#
# COMPACT_ATOMS: atom_id res chain seq x y z
N MET A 1 51.32 7.01 29.00
CA MET A 1 49.88 6.78 28.75
C MET A 1 49.65 6.99 27.27
N ALA A 2 49.50 5.91 26.51
CA ALA A 2 49.42 5.94 25.05
C ALA A 2 48.03 6.41 24.62
N ALA A 3 47.97 7.48 23.83
CA ALA A 3 46.75 7.96 23.17
C ALA A 3 46.76 7.44 21.73
N LEU A 4 45.83 6.53 21.41
CA LEU A 4 45.60 6.05 20.05
C LEU A 4 44.72 7.07 19.33
N ALA A 5 45.29 7.71 18.31
CA ALA A 5 44.57 8.58 17.38
C ALA A 5 43.80 7.72 16.37
N ILE A 6 42.48 7.96 16.26
CA ILE A 6 41.62 7.37 15.23
C ILE A 6 41.53 8.39 14.08
N PRO A 7 41.84 8.03 12.82
CA PRO A 7 41.72 8.96 11.71
C PRO A 7 40.26 9.17 11.30
N VAL A 8 39.94 10.44 11.06
CA VAL A 8 38.72 10.92 10.42
C VAL A 8 38.72 10.44 8.97
N LEU A 9 37.71 9.66 8.57
CA LEU A 9 37.39 9.44 7.16
C LEU A 9 36.27 10.40 6.76
N GLU A 10 36.63 11.44 6.03
CA GLU A 10 35.73 12.13 5.11
C GLU A 10 35.57 11.25 3.86
N ALA A 11 34.34 10.93 3.49
CA ALA A 11 34.04 10.29 2.21
C ALA A 11 32.98 11.13 1.48
N ALA A 12 33.38 11.57 0.30
CA ALA A 12 32.65 12.41 -0.63
C ALA A 12 31.30 11.79 -1.03
N ALA A 13 30.23 12.59 -0.98
CA ALA A 13 28.97 12.27 -1.62
C ALA A 13 29.00 12.82 -3.05
N GLU A 14 29.23 11.92 -4.01
CA GLU A 14 29.04 12.19 -5.43
C GLU A 14 27.54 12.31 -5.74
N GLY A 15 27.21 13.33 -6.55
CA GLY A 15 25.86 13.67 -6.95
C GLY A 15 25.24 12.64 -7.88
N ILE A 16 24.00 12.28 -7.60
CA ILE A 16 23.15 11.51 -8.51
C ILE A 16 21.90 12.35 -8.76
N ALA A 17 22.01 13.31 -9.68
CA ALA A 17 20.87 14.01 -10.26
C ALA A 17 20.34 13.15 -11.43
N ALA A 18 19.36 12.30 -11.14
CA ALA A 18 18.65 11.56 -12.17
C ALA A 18 17.72 12.49 -12.96
N LEU A 19 18.05 12.63 -14.24
CA LEU A 19 17.17 12.97 -15.36
C LEU A 19 15.73 12.49 -15.14
N TRP A 20 14.75 13.38 -15.35
CA TRP A 20 13.54 13.07 -16.12
C TRP A 20 12.97 14.36 -16.72
N ALA A 21 13.23 14.56 -18.02
CA ALA A 21 12.46 15.49 -18.84
C ALA A 21 12.03 14.77 -20.13
N ALA A 22 10.76 15.00 -20.47
CA ALA A 22 10.13 14.85 -21.78
C ALA A 22 9.88 13.43 -22.30
N LEU A 23 8.65 12.96 -22.11
CA LEU A 23 7.89 12.34 -23.20
C LEU A 23 6.46 12.90 -23.23
N THR A 24 6.33 14.14 -23.68
CA THR A 24 5.08 14.64 -24.25
C THR A 24 5.02 14.11 -25.68
N SER A 25 4.12 13.16 -25.94
CA SER A 25 3.86 12.63 -27.28
C SER A 25 3.29 13.72 -28.18
N SER A 26 4.14 14.32 -29.01
CA SER A 26 3.77 15.23 -30.09
C SER A 26 3.21 14.44 -31.27
N SER A 27 1.92 14.61 -31.52
CA SER A 27 1.36 14.62 -32.85
C SER A 27 1.86 15.87 -33.59
N ALA A 28 2.73 15.71 -34.58
CA ALA A 28 2.83 16.54 -35.79
C ALA A 28 4.15 16.22 -36.50
N VAL A 29 4.07 15.42 -37.55
CA VAL A 29 5.15 15.27 -38.52
C VAL A 29 5.06 16.47 -39.46
N SER A 30 5.99 17.42 -39.33
CA SER A 30 6.26 18.42 -40.37
C SER A 30 7.52 18.01 -41.10
N ALA A 31 7.32 17.41 -42.28
CA ALA A 31 8.36 17.17 -43.26
C ALA A 31 8.59 18.46 -44.08
N VAL A 32 9.85 18.87 -44.23
CA VAL A 32 10.26 19.89 -45.21
C VAL A 32 11.40 19.35 -46.06
N ALA A 33 11.10 19.34 -47.36
CA ALA A 33 11.93 19.52 -48.55
C ALA A 33 13.16 18.63 -48.79
N GLY A 34 13.11 17.84 -49.87
CA GLY A 34 14.31 17.27 -50.48
C GLY A 34 14.09 16.25 -51.60
N GLY A 35 13.46 16.65 -52.71
CA GLY A 35 13.84 16.26 -54.08
C GLY A 35 13.71 14.81 -54.59
N ALA A 36 13.04 14.71 -55.76
CA ALA A 36 13.22 13.75 -56.86
C ALA A 36 12.68 12.31 -56.73
N ALA A 37 11.55 12.05 -57.41
CA ALA A 37 11.48 11.29 -58.66
C ALA A 37 10.08 10.66 -58.87
N THR A 38 9.58 10.89 -60.07
CA THR A 38 8.33 10.47 -60.71
C THR A 38 7.94 9.00 -60.55
N GLY A 39 6.64 8.71 -60.39
CA GLY A 39 6.13 7.35 -60.59
C GLY A 39 4.63 7.15 -60.30
N ALA A 40 3.79 7.46 -61.30
CA ALA A 40 2.48 6.87 -61.62
C ALA A 40 1.42 6.64 -60.50
N ILE A 41 0.34 7.41 -60.59
CA ILE A 41 -0.96 7.12 -59.97
C ILE A 41 -1.75 6.24 -60.96
N LEU A 42 -2.17 5.04 -60.55
CA LEU A 42 -3.19 4.25 -61.24
C LEU A 42 -4.28 3.86 -60.23
N SER A 43 -5.52 3.96 -60.67
CA SER A 43 -6.74 4.01 -59.87
C SER A 43 -7.39 2.64 -59.56
N LEU A 44 -8.09 2.61 -58.41
CA LEU A 44 -9.37 1.88 -58.08
C LEU A 44 -9.32 0.34 -57.89
N PRO A 45 -10.37 -0.31 -57.32
CA PRO A 45 -10.81 -0.33 -55.91
C PRO A 45 -10.98 -1.79 -55.37
N GLY A 46 -11.08 -2.01 -54.05
CA GLY A 46 -11.38 -3.38 -53.56
C GLY A 46 -11.63 -3.48 -52.06
N ASP A 47 -12.86 -3.87 -51.73
CA ASP A 47 -13.41 -4.12 -50.40
C ASP A 47 -12.65 -5.16 -49.55
N THR A 48 -12.97 -5.16 -48.24
CA THR A 48 -12.71 -6.18 -47.20
C THR A 48 -11.49 -6.01 -46.29
N ALA A 49 -11.55 -5.01 -45.39
CA ALA A 49 -10.75 -5.02 -44.17
C ALA A 49 -11.48 -4.28 -43.02
N LYS A 50 -12.56 -4.84 -42.49
CA LYS A 50 -13.26 -4.27 -41.32
C LYS A 50 -13.71 -5.26 -40.25
N ASP A 51 -13.27 -6.51 -40.29
CA ASP A 51 -13.70 -7.52 -39.30
C ASP A 51 -12.58 -8.20 -38.49
N LYS A 52 -11.30 -7.96 -38.79
CA LYS A 52 -10.20 -8.59 -38.04
C LYS A 52 -9.75 -7.81 -36.81
N ASP A 53 -9.92 -6.48 -36.79
CA ASP A 53 -9.43 -5.64 -35.69
C ASP A 53 -10.30 -5.74 -34.43
N LYS A 54 -11.61 -5.99 -34.58
CA LYS A 54 -12.53 -6.12 -33.44
C LYS A 54 -12.37 -7.47 -32.74
N ALA A 55 -12.16 -8.54 -33.50
CA ALA A 55 -11.92 -9.87 -32.93
C ALA A 55 -10.57 -9.93 -32.19
N GLN A 56 -9.54 -9.25 -32.69
CA GLN A 56 -8.21 -9.25 -32.08
C GLN A 56 -8.12 -8.34 -30.84
N THR A 57 -8.87 -7.23 -30.81
CA THR A 57 -9.01 -6.38 -29.61
C THR A 57 -9.89 -7.02 -28.54
N ASP A 58 -11.03 -7.62 -28.89
CA ASP A 58 -11.85 -8.37 -27.92
C ASP A 58 -11.11 -9.61 -27.38
N THR A 59 -10.30 -10.27 -28.21
CA THR A 59 -9.51 -11.43 -27.77
C THR A 59 -8.33 -10.98 -26.90
N GLN A 60 -7.64 -9.88 -27.19
CA GLN A 60 -6.60 -9.36 -26.28
C GLN A 60 -7.17 -8.83 -24.97
N VAL A 61 -8.34 -8.17 -24.99
CA VAL A 61 -9.03 -7.74 -23.76
C VAL A 61 -9.44 -8.98 -22.96
N LYS A 62 -10.07 -9.99 -23.58
CA LYS A 62 -10.51 -11.22 -22.90
C LYS A 62 -9.36 -12.13 -22.45
N VAL A 63 -8.22 -12.12 -23.14
CA VAL A 63 -7.00 -12.84 -22.75
C VAL A 63 -6.28 -12.10 -21.63
N ARG A 64 -6.20 -10.77 -21.65
CA ARG A 64 -5.69 -9.96 -20.52
C ARG A 64 -6.57 -10.04 -19.28
N THR A 65 -7.89 -10.15 -19.42
CA THR A 65 -8.80 -10.38 -18.28
C THR A 65 -8.73 -11.81 -17.73
N ARG A 66 -8.25 -12.78 -18.53
CA ARG A 66 -8.01 -14.16 -18.09
C ARG A 66 -6.58 -14.40 -17.59
N GLU A 67 -5.69 -13.43 -17.73
CA GLU A 67 -4.31 -13.52 -17.27
C GLU A 67 -4.24 -13.17 -15.77
N ARG A 68 -4.56 -14.19 -14.97
CA ARG A 68 -4.49 -14.27 -13.50
C ARG A 68 -5.58 -13.50 -12.77
N GLU A 69 -6.72 -14.18 -12.58
CA GLU A 69 -7.45 -14.05 -11.32
C GLU A 69 -6.51 -14.53 -10.21
N CYS A 70 -5.63 -13.63 -9.76
CA CYS A 70 -4.74 -13.88 -8.63
C CYS A 70 -5.64 -14.04 -7.41
N LYS A 71 -6.06 -15.28 -7.14
CA LYS A 71 -6.89 -15.63 -6.01
C LYS A 71 -6.27 -15.02 -4.75
N CYS A 72 -7.06 -14.24 -4.02
CA CYS A 72 -6.57 -13.53 -2.85
C CYS A 72 -6.21 -14.55 -1.74
N PRO A 73 -4.94 -14.66 -1.30
CA PRO A 73 -4.57 -15.69 -0.33
C PRO A 73 -5.32 -15.61 1.00
N PRO A 74 -5.59 -14.40 1.55
CA PRO A 74 -6.45 -14.19 2.72
C PRO A 74 -7.87 -14.73 2.63
N ASP A 75 -8.42 -15.06 1.45
CA ASP A 75 -9.74 -15.69 1.33
C ASP A 75 -9.80 -17.07 2.01
N ARG A 76 -8.65 -17.70 2.26
CA ARG A 76 -8.54 -18.96 3.02
C ARG A 76 -8.61 -18.76 4.53
N GLY A 77 -8.67 -17.52 5.00
CA GLY A 77 -8.92 -17.19 6.39
C GLY A 77 -10.37 -17.45 6.77
N GLN A 78 -10.71 -17.08 8.00
CA GLN A 78 -12.06 -17.23 8.51
C GLN A 78 -12.39 -16.12 9.50
N MET A 79 -13.67 -15.78 9.58
CA MET A 79 -14.17 -14.90 10.62
C MET A 79 -14.25 -15.67 11.95
N ALA A 80 -13.80 -15.06 13.04
CA ALA A 80 -13.83 -15.65 14.37
C ALA A 80 -14.08 -14.59 15.44
N PRO A 81 -14.65 -14.98 16.61
CA PRO A 81 -14.84 -14.05 17.70
C PRO A 81 -13.51 -13.56 18.28
N VAL A 82 -13.48 -12.29 18.70
CA VAL A 82 -12.34 -11.71 19.44
C VAL A 82 -12.05 -12.52 20.71
N ASN A 83 -10.77 -12.77 20.97
CA ASN A 83 -10.31 -13.50 22.15
C ASN A 83 -9.68 -12.59 23.23
N HIS A 84 -9.84 -11.28 23.09
CA HIS A 84 -9.23 -10.28 23.95
C HIS A 84 -10.21 -9.16 24.33
N ALA A 85 -9.89 -8.44 25.41
CA ALA A 85 -10.72 -7.35 25.87
C ALA A 85 -10.68 -6.17 24.89
N MET A 86 -11.87 -5.76 24.44
CA MET A 86 -12.08 -4.64 23.53
C MET A 86 -13.08 -3.67 24.16
N SER A 87 -12.79 -2.37 24.13
CA SER A 87 -13.76 -1.36 24.59
C SER A 87 -14.89 -1.16 23.58
N ASP A 88 -16.06 -0.70 24.03
CA ASP A 88 -17.20 -0.42 23.16
C ASP A 88 -16.85 0.53 22.01
N LEU A 89 -16.04 1.56 22.30
CA LEU A 89 -15.56 2.50 21.29
C LEU A 89 -14.64 1.82 20.26
N SER A 90 -13.78 0.89 20.69
CA SER A 90 -12.91 0.15 19.77
C SER A 90 -13.74 -0.78 18.88
N ALA A 91 -14.72 -1.49 19.46
CA ALA A 91 -15.63 -2.35 18.71
C ALA A 91 -16.50 -1.56 17.72
N GLN A 92 -17.00 -0.38 18.12
CA GLN A 92 -17.73 0.54 17.24
C GLN A 92 -16.85 1.04 16.10
N TYR A 93 -15.62 1.46 16.41
CA TYR A 93 -14.68 1.96 15.41
C TYR A 93 -14.28 0.87 14.42
N GLN A 94 -13.98 -0.34 14.89
CA GLN A 94 -13.73 -1.50 14.05
C GLN A 94 -14.88 -1.74 13.07
N GLN A 95 -16.12 -1.84 13.57
CA GLN A 95 -17.30 -2.02 12.73
C GLN A 95 -17.43 -0.90 11.68
N PHE A 96 -17.19 0.35 12.06
CA PHE A 96 -17.23 1.48 11.13
C PHE A 96 -16.15 1.40 10.02
N VAL A 97 -14.95 0.93 10.37
CA VAL A 97 -13.81 0.84 9.43
C VAL A 97 -13.96 -0.35 8.48
N THR A 98 -14.35 -1.50 9.01
CA THR A 98 -14.27 -2.80 8.31
C THR A 98 -15.60 -3.33 7.84
N GLY A 99 -16.72 -2.85 8.41
CA GLY A 99 -18.05 -3.42 8.21
C GLY A 99 -18.27 -4.76 8.91
N PHE A 100 -17.28 -5.27 9.66
CA PHE A 100 -17.44 -6.52 10.40
C PHE A 100 -18.40 -6.33 11.59
N PRO A 101 -19.12 -7.39 12.00
CA PRO A 101 -19.88 -7.36 13.25
C PRO A 101 -18.95 -7.08 14.43
N LYS A 102 -19.47 -6.39 15.46
CA LYS A 102 -18.70 -6.14 16.69
C LYS A 102 -18.23 -7.45 17.31
N GLY A 103 -16.96 -7.50 17.70
CA GLY A 103 -16.35 -8.67 18.32
C GLY A 103 -16.06 -9.82 17.35
N GLN A 104 -16.01 -9.56 16.04
CA GLN A 104 -15.57 -10.51 15.02
C GLN A 104 -14.32 -10.00 14.32
N GLU A 105 -13.32 -10.86 14.14
CA GLU A 105 -12.07 -10.57 13.43
C GLU A 105 -11.87 -11.57 12.30
N TRP A 106 -10.97 -11.24 11.36
CA TRP A 106 -10.51 -12.16 10.33
C TRP A 106 -9.22 -12.83 10.78
N ILE A 107 -9.22 -14.16 10.87
CA ILE A 107 -8.02 -14.96 11.16
C ILE A 107 -7.43 -15.42 9.83
N PHE A 108 -6.18 -15.05 9.59
CA PHE A 108 -5.39 -15.53 8.45
C PHE A 108 -3.94 -15.75 8.86
N SER A 109 -3.37 -16.90 8.47
CA SER A 109 -1.99 -17.27 8.85
C SER A 109 -1.71 -17.12 10.36
N GLU A 110 -2.64 -17.59 11.20
CA GLU A 110 -2.54 -17.56 12.68
C GLU A 110 -2.39 -16.15 13.27
N LYS A 111 -2.84 -15.14 12.52
CA LYS A 111 -2.95 -13.77 12.99
C LYS A 111 -4.34 -13.23 12.77
N ASP A 112 -4.73 -12.41 13.72
CA ASP A 112 -5.99 -11.71 13.75
C ASP A 112 -5.83 -10.37 13.02
N PHE A 113 -6.87 -10.00 12.30
CA PHE A 113 -7.03 -8.72 11.61
C PHE A 113 -8.44 -8.22 11.92
N ASP A 114 -8.58 -6.92 12.20
CA ASP A 114 -9.87 -6.31 12.53
C ASP A 114 -10.91 -6.43 11.42
N GLY A 115 -10.46 -6.64 10.17
CA GLY A 115 -11.33 -6.91 9.03
C GLY A 115 -10.60 -7.38 7.78
N PHE A 116 -11.40 -7.77 6.78
CA PHE A 116 -10.91 -8.23 5.49
C PHE A 116 -11.88 -7.89 4.35
N GLN A 117 -11.35 -7.41 3.23
CA GLN A 117 -12.10 -7.16 2.00
C GLN A 117 -11.55 -8.01 0.85
N SER A 118 -12.27 -9.09 0.54
CA SER A 118 -11.89 -10.06 -0.49
C SER A 118 -11.66 -9.41 -1.86
N GLY A 119 -12.60 -8.56 -2.32
CA GLY A 119 -12.50 -7.90 -3.64
C GLY A 119 -11.28 -7.00 -3.83
N GLN A 120 -10.62 -6.55 -2.76
CA GLN A 120 -9.40 -5.74 -2.81
C GLN A 120 -8.15 -6.47 -2.33
N CYS A 121 -8.31 -7.73 -1.90
CA CYS A 121 -7.32 -8.50 -1.15
C CYS A 121 -6.71 -7.71 0.02
N LEU A 122 -7.56 -7.01 0.77
CA LEU A 122 -7.16 -6.03 1.77
C LEU A 122 -7.47 -6.51 3.18
N LEU A 123 -6.43 -6.77 3.96
CA LEU A 123 -6.52 -6.96 5.40
C LEU A 123 -6.50 -5.59 6.11
N GLN A 124 -7.28 -5.45 7.18
CA GLN A 124 -7.52 -4.18 7.86
C GLN A 124 -7.22 -4.28 9.35
N GLU A 125 -6.67 -3.21 9.91
CA GLU A 125 -6.50 -2.98 11.35
C GLU A 125 -7.14 -1.63 11.73
N ALA A 126 -7.78 -1.52 12.89
CA ALA A 126 -8.51 -0.36 13.38
C ALA A 126 -8.05 0.03 14.79
N LYS A 127 -7.43 1.21 14.93
CA LYS A 127 -6.92 1.73 16.20
C LYS A 127 -7.76 2.92 16.68
N ALA A 128 -8.56 2.69 17.71
CA ALA A 128 -9.43 3.69 18.33
C ALA A 128 -8.81 4.34 19.58
N ARG A 129 -9.01 5.65 19.73
CA ARG A 129 -8.69 6.43 20.95
C ARG A 129 -7.23 6.29 21.45
N TYR A 130 -6.24 6.27 20.55
CA TYR A 130 -4.83 6.15 20.93
C TYR A 130 -4.15 7.47 21.30
N ASP A 131 -4.71 8.62 20.92
CA ASP A 131 -4.11 9.94 21.20
C ASP A 131 -4.01 10.23 22.70
N GLN A 132 -4.81 9.56 23.55
CA GLN A 132 -4.69 9.63 25.02
C GLN A 132 -3.31 9.20 25.54
N PHE A 133 -2.54 8.45 24.74
CA PHE A 133 -1.19 8.02 25.05
C PHE A 133 -0.09 8.96 24.56
N PHE A 134 -0.45 10.09 23.97
CA PHE A 134 0.47 11.07 23.41
C PHE A 134 0.41 12.37 24.20
N ASP A 135 1.52 13.09 24.18
CA ASP A 135 1.61 14.46 24.66
C ASP A 135 1.11 15.41 23.59
N GLU A 136 0.13 16.25 23.92
CA GLU A 136 -0.59 17.10 22.95
C GLU A 136 0.30 18.21 22.37
N VAL A 137 1.33 18.63 23.10
CA VAL A 137 2.22 19.72 22.69
C VAL A 137 3.30 19.19 21.74
N THR A 138 3.94 18.08 22.10
CA THR A 138 5.09 17.52 21.38
C THR A 138 4.68 16.50 20.31
N GLY A 139 3.46 15.96 20.39
CA GLY A 139 3.01 14.84 19.56
C GLY A 139 3.78 13.54 19.79
N GLN A 140 4.59 13.47 20.86
CA GLN A 140 5.36 12.28 21.22
C GLN A 140 4.54 11.34 22.11
N PRO A 141 4.79 10.03 22.04
CA PRO A 141 4.18 9.10 22.99
C PRO A 141 4.64 9.42 24.41
N LYS A 142 3.70 9.38 25.36
CA LYS A 142 4.01 9.42 26.79
C LYS A 142 4.98 8.29 27.12
N PHE A 143 5.92 8.53 28.04
CA PHE A 143 7.02 7.61 28.34
C PHE A 143 6.55 6.16 28.54
N PHE A 144 5.51 5.94 29.35
CA PHE A 144 4.98 4.60 29.61
C PHE A 144 4.47 3.90 28.34
N PHE A 145 3.90 4.63 27.38
CA PHE A 145 3.44 4.07 26.12
C PHE A 145 4.61 3.79 25.18
N ALA A 146 5.64 4.63 25.21
CA ALA A 146 6.84 4.44 24.39
C ALA A 146 7.64 3.19 24.79
N ILE A 147 7.80 2.93 26.09
CA ILE A 147 8.71 1.87 26.58
C ILE A 147 8.03 0.56 27.01
N ASN A 148 6.71 0.55 27.20
CA ASN A 148 6.04 -0.65 27.72
C ASN A 148 5.96 -1.73 26.64
N GLU A 149 6.87 -2.70 26.75
CA GLU A 149 6.95 -3.82 25.83
C GLU A 149 5.65 -4.61 25.72
N LYS A 150 4.86 -4.74 26.78
CA LYS A 150 3.67 -5.61 26.80
C LYS A 150 2.37 -4.92 26.37
N LYS A 151 2.30 -3.59 26.47
CA LYS A 151 1.03 -2.85 26.28
C LYS A 151 1.17 -1.55 25.49
N GLY A 152 2.39 -1.07 25.27
CA GLY A 152 2.65 0.21 24.61
C GLY A 152 2.86 0.09 23.10
N PHE A 153 3.49 1.12 22.55
CA PHE A 153 3.89 1.19 21.15
C PHE A 153 4.78 0.02 20.69
N PRO A 154 5.71 -0.53 21.50
CA PRO A 154 6.49 -1.70 21.06
C PRO A 154 5.62 -2.92 20.75
N LYS A 155 4.55 -3.18 21.51
CA LYS A 155 3.58 -4.24 21.19
C LYS A 155 2.88 -3.96 19.86
N MET A 156 2.40 -2.73 19.66
CA MET A 156 1.76 -2.31 18.40
C MET A 156 2.71 -2.51 17.20
N LYS A 157 3.98 -2.10 17.35
CA LYS A 157 5.00 -2.25 16.31
C LYS A 157 5.28 -3.71 15.98
N ARG A 158 5.32 -4.61 16.97
CA ARG A 158 5.45 -6.06 16.72
C ARG A 158 4.24 -6.64 16.00
N GLN A 159 3.03 -6.21 16.35
CA GLN A 159 1.81 -6.61 15.64
C GLN A 159 1.87 -6.17 14.17
N ALA A 160 2.16 -4.89 13.92
CA ALA A 160 2.32 -4.33 12.59
C ALA A 160 3.39 -5.07 11.77
N LYS A 161 4.54 -5.40 12.38
CA LYS A 161 5.58 -6.20 11.75
C LYS A 161 5.06 -7.58 11.34
N ALA A 162 4.46 -8.32 12.28
CA ALA A 162 4.00 -9.69 12.01
C ALA A 162 2.93 -9.72 10.89
N GLN A 163 1.99 -8.79 10.91
CA GLN A 163 0.98 -8.67 9.85
C GLN A 163 1.60 -8.24 8.51
N SER A 164 2.57 -7.33 8.52
CA SER A 164 3.35 -6.94 7.34
C SER A 164 4.13 -8.11 6.74
N ASP A 165 4.75 -8.95 7.57
CA ASP A 165 5.48 -10.15 7.12
C ASP A 165 4.51 -11.13 6.43
N ILE A 166 3.31 -11.32 6.99
CA ILE A 166 2.25 -12.14 6.38
C ILE A 166 1.86 -11.61 5.00
N VAL A 167 1.58 -10.31 4.88
CA VAL A 167 1.21 -9.71 3.60
C VAL A 167 2.36 -9.75 2.58
N THR A 168 3.60 -9.67 3.04
CA THR A 168 4.77 -9.83 2.18
C THR A 168 4.85 -11.24 1.61
N ALA A 169 4.65 -12.26 2.46
CA ALA A 169 4.68 -13.67 2.06
C ALA A 169 3.47 -14.11 1.21
N ASN A 170 2.38 -13.35 1.22
CA ASN A 170 1.11 -13.70 0.58
C ASN A 170 0.69 -12.67 -0.48
N GLN A 171 1.52 -12.39 -1.49
CA GLN A 171 1.09 -11.51 -2.60
C GLN A 171 -0.14 -12.10 -3.34
N PRO A 172 -1.10 -11.28 -3.81
CA PRO A 172 -1.09 -9.81 -3.86
C PRO A 172 -1.78 -9.13 -2.66
N SER A 173 -1.77 -9.73 -1.47
CA SER A 173 -2.40 -9.13 -0.29
C SER A 173 -1.88 -7.73 0.02
N LYS A 174 -2.75 -6.95 0.67
CA LYS A 174 -2.46 -5.61 1.18
C LYS A 174 -2.87 -5.52 2.64
N LEU A 175 -2.24 -4.60 3.37
CA LEU A 175 -2.54 -4.31 4.76
C LEU A 175 -2.74 -2.81 4.94
N GLN A 176 -3.88 -2.42 5.51
CA GLN A 176 -4.20 -1.04 5.83
C GLN A 176 -4.51 -0.90 7.32
N TRP A 177 -3.80 0.02 7.97
CA TRP A 177 -4.04 0.41 9.36
C TRP A 177 -4.81 1.72 9.41
N TYR A 178 -5.99 1.71 10.01
CA TYR A 178 -6.84 2.87 10.20
C TYR A 178 -6.71 3.39 11.62
N PHE A 179 -6.50 4.69 11.73
CA PHE A 179 -6.39 5.39 13.01
C PHE A 179 -7.52 6.38 13.15
N MET A 180 -8.18 6.35 14.30
CA MET A 180 -9.29 7.26 14.60
C MET A 180 -8.81 8.70 14.80
N GLN A 181 -7.55 8.89 15.22
CA GLN A 181 -7.06 10.18 15.71
C GLN A 181 -5.69 10.55 15.12
N PRO A 182 -5.42 11.86 14.95
CA PRO A 182 -4.30 12.33 14.13
C PRO A 182 -2.92 12.12 14.75
N MET A 183 -2.74 12.21 16.08
CA MET A 183 -1.39 12.13 16.67
C MET A 183 -0.83 10.70 16.56
N SER A 184 -1.64 9.72 16.97
CA SER A 184 -1.31 8.30 16.88
C SER A 184 -1.10 7.86 15.43
N TRP A 185 -1.93 8.35 14.51
CA TRP A 185 -1.74 8.14 13.08
C TRP A 185 -0.37 8.65 12.61
N ARG A 186 -0.08 9.94 12.78
CA ARG A 186 1.18 10.56 12.32
C ARG A 186 2.40 9.84 12.87
N TYR A 187 2.38 9.52 14.16
CA TYR A 187 3.47 8.82 14.81
C TYR A 187 3.64 7.40 14.26
N ALA A 188 2.56 6.62 14.15
CA ALA A 188 2.60 5.27 13.61
C ALA A 188 3.04 5.23 12.15
N THR A 189 2.52 6.13 11.30
CA THR A 189 2.94 6.26 9.89
C THR A 189 4.45 6.44 9.78
N LYS A 190 5.01 7.37 10.58
CA LYS A 190 6.45 7.65 10.59
C LYS A 190 7.25 6.44 11.04
N GLU A 191 6.86 5.81 12.13
CA GLU A 191 7.60 4.68 12.73
C GLU A 191 7.49 3.39 11.92
N PHE A 192 6.34 3.13 11.30
CA PHE A 192 6.15 1.98 10.40
C PHE A 192 6.90 2.19 9.09
N GLY A 193 6.90 3.41 8.54
CA GLY A 193 7.69 3.76 7.36
C GLY A 193 9.19 3.61 7.62
N ARG A 194 9.70 4.11 8.75
CA ARG A 194 11.10 3.91 9.18
C ARG A 194 11.47 2.44 9.34
N ALA A 195 10.54 1.60 9.76
CA ALA A 195 10.74 0.17 9.93
C ALA A 195 10.59 -0.63 8.62
N GLY A 196 10.19 0.01 7.51
CA GLY A 196 10.04 -0.64 6.21
C GLY A 196 8.88 -1.63 6.14
N PHE A 197 7.83 -1.45 6.96
CA PHE A 197 6.69 -2.36 6.95
C PHE A 197 5.88 -2.23 5.66
N ARG A 198 5.48 -3.36 5.07
CA ARG A 198 4.63 -3.46 3.88
C ARG A 198 3.16 -3.28 4.27
N LEU A 199 2.82 -2.06 4.67
CA LEU A 199 1.48 -1.65 5.03
C LEU A 199 1.26 -0.17 4.69
N THR A 200 0.01 0.24 4.67
CA THR A 200 -0.41 1.63 4.56
C THR A 200 -1.15 2.05 5.82
N THR A 201 -1.14 3.36 6.10
CA THR A 201 -1.82 3.94 7.26
C THR A 201 -2.75 5.07 6.82
N GLU A 202 -3.93 5.18 7.41
CA GLU A 202 -4.93 6.19 7.08
C GLU A 202 -5.55 6.78 8.35
N LEU A 203 -5.70 8.11 8.38
CA LEU A 203 -6.52 8.79 9.37
C LEU A 203 -7.97 8.72 8.91
N LYS A 204 -8.79 7.99 9.68
CA LYS A 204 -10.22 7.84 9.42
C LYS A 204 -10.97 8.14 10.72
N PRO A 205 -11.34 9.40 10.99
CA PRO A 205 -12.06 9.78 12.20
C PRO A 205 -13.43 9.12 12.28
N LEU A 206 -13.87 8.78 13.50
CA LEU A 206 -15.25 8.38 13.75
C LEU A 206 -16.08 9.67 13.82
N GLY A 207 -17.05 9.81 12.90
CA GLY A 207 -17.94 10.96 12.80
C GLY A 207 -19.03 11.00 13.87
#